data_AF-A0A3B9YWP6-F1
#
_entry.id   AF-A0A3B9YWP6-F1
#
_cell.length_a   1.000
_cell.length_b   1.000
_cell.length_c   1.000
_cell.angle_alpha   90.00
_cell.angle_beta   90.00
_cell.angle_gamma   90.00
#
_symmetry.space_group_name_H-M   'P 1'
#
loop_
_entity.id
_entity.type
_entity.pdbx_description
1 polymer ?
#
loop_
_entity_poly.entity_id
_entity_poly.type
_entity_poly.pdbx_seq_one_letter_code
_entity_poly.pdbx_strand_id
1 'polypeptide(L)'
;QNSKVPEARGQAEQIVQQAEAYKARAIAEARGEAARFTSIYEQYRVAPSITRERMFLETMERVLGPMNKIIIEGRNGQGAQPFISIPPELLRRQNPPANSSAQ
;
A
#
# COMPACT_ATOMS: atom_id res chain seq x y z
N GLN A 1 -13.14 -17.06 49.72
CA GLN A 1 -13.42 -17.60 48.37
C GLN A 1 -14.54 -16.81 47.67
N ASN A 2 -14.38 -15.49 47.47
CA ASN A 2 -15.46 -14.66 46.90
C ASN A 2 -15.01 -13.69 45.78
N SER A 3 -13.81 -13.89 45.23
CA SER A 3 -13.23 -13.05 44.17
C SER A 3 -13.60 -13.49 42.75
N LYS A 4 -14.12 -14.72 42.55
CA LYS A 4 -14.45 -15.26 41.21
C LYS A 4 -15.62 -14.55 40.53
N VAL A 5 -16.59 -14.05 41.30
CA VAL A 5 -17.80 -13.41 40.76
C VAL A 5 -17.50 -12.04 40.11
N PRO A 6 -16.77 -11.12 40.75
CA PRO A 6 -16.40 -9.85 40.10
C PRO A 6 -15.45 -10.05 38.92
N GLU A 7 -14.52 -11.00 38.99
CA GLU A 7 -13.60 -11.31 37.90
C GLU A 7 -14.33 -11.87 36.66
N ALA A 8 -15.27 -12.81 36.86
CA ALA A 8 -16.10 -13.34 35.79
C ALA A 8 -17.01 -12.26 35.14
N ARG A 9 -17.50 -11.29 35.94
CA ARG A 9 -18.26 -10.14 35.42
C ARG A 9 -17.40 -9.23 34.55
N GLY A 10 -16.18 -8.90 34.99
CA GLY A 10 -15.25 -8.09 34.20
C GLY A 10 -14.85 -8.77 32.89
N GLN A 11 -14.64 -10.09 32.91
CA GLN A 11 -14.38 -10.86 31.68
C GLN A 11 -15.58 -10.86 30.73
N ALA A 12 -16.80 -11.01 31.25
CA ALA A 12 -18.02 -10.95 30.43
C ALA A 12 -18.19 -9.57 29.78
N GLU A 13 -18.00 -8.49 30.53
CA GLU A 13 -18.04 -7.12 30.00
C GLU A 13 -16.96 -6.88 28.95
N GLN A 14 -15.74 -7.37 29.18
CA GLN A 14 -14.64 -7.27 28.22
C GLN A 14 -14.96 -7.98 26.90
N ILE A 15 -15.57 -9.18 26.96
CA ILE A 15 -15.98 -9.93 25.77
C ILE A 15 -17.07 -9.16 25.00
N VAL A 16 -18.05 -8.60 25.70
CA VAL A 16 -19.12 -7.80 25.08
C VAL A 16 -18.53 -6.57 24.39
N GLN A 17 -17.64 -5.83 25.05
CA GLN A 17 -17.00 -4.66 24.48
C GLN A 17 -16.13 -5.00 23.25
N GLN A 18 -15.40 -6.13 23.28
CA GLN A 18 -14.66 -6.60 22.12
C GLN A 18 -15.58 -6.96 20.95
N ALA A 19 -16.71 -7.60 21.22
CA ALA A 19 -17.69 -7.95 20.19
C ALA A 19 -18.32 -6.69 19.57
N GLU A 20 -18.65 -5.69 20.38
CA GLU A 20 -19.15 -4.39 19.91
C GLU A 20 -18.11 -3.66 19.05
N ALA A 21 -16.85 -3.62 19.49
CA ALA A 21 -15.75 -3.02 18.75
C ALA A 21 -15.51 -3.75 17.41
N TYR A 22 -15.53 -5.08 17.41
CA TYR A 22 -15.41 -5.87 16.19
C TYR A 22 -16.55 -5.58 15.21
N LYS A 23 -17.79 -5.55 15.70
CA LYS A 23 -18.96 -5.20 14.89
C LYS A 23 -18.82 -3.80 14.29
N ALA A 24 -18.43 -2.82 15.09
CA ALA A 24 -18.24 -1.44 14.61
C ALA A 24 -17.15 -1.37 13.53
N ARG A 25 -16.02 -2.05 13.77
CA ARG A 25 -14.92 -2.16 12.80
C ARG A 25 -15.38 -2.79 11.48
N ALA A 26 -16.06 -3.94 11.54
CA ALA A 26 -16.54 -4.64 10.36
C ALA A 26 -17.52 -3.78 9.54
N ILE A 27 -18.42 -3.05 10.21
CA ILE A 27 -19.35 -2.12 9.53
C ILE A 27 -18.58 -0.95 8.89
N ALA A 28 -17.59 -0.40 9.58
CA ALA A 28 -16.79 0.71 9.07
C ALA A 28 -15.94 0.28 7.86
N GLU A 29 -15.30 -0.88 7.91
CA GLU A 29 -14.55 -1.48 6.80
C GLU A 29 -15.47 -1.70 5.59
N ALA A 30 -16.62 -2.36 5.78
CA ALA A 30 -17.58 -2.60 4.71
C ALA A 30 -18.10 -1.30 4.07
N ARG A 31 -18.37 -0.26 4.87
CA ARG A 31 -18.78 1.06 4.36
C ARG A 31 -17.65 1.75 3.58
N GLY A 32 -16.42 1.65 4.07
CA GLY A 32 -15.25 2.21 3.39
C GLY A 32 -15.00 1.55 2.03
N GLU A 33 -15.12 0.21 1.98
CA GLU A 33 -15.01 -0.54 0.73
C GLU A 33 -16.13 -0.20 -0.26
N ALA A 34 -17.38 -0.10 0.21
CA ALA A 34 -18.51 0.29 -0.63
C ALA A 34 -18.36 1.72 -1.19
N ALA A 35 -17.88 2.66 -0.36
CA ALA A 35 -17.61 4.02 -0.79
C ALA A 35 -16.48 4.08 -1.84
N ARG A 36 -15.39 3.32 -1.62
CA ARG A 36 -14.28 3.21 -2.58
C ARG A 36 -14.75 2.63 -3.90
N PHE A 37 -15.55 1.56 -3.85
CA PHE A 37 -16.12 0.94 -5.05
C PHE A 37 -16.98 1.94 -5.83
N THR A 38 -17.87 2.65 -5.14
CA THR A 38 -18.76 3.64 -5.77
C THR A 38 -17.96 4.74 -6.45
N SER A 39 -16.94 5.28 -5.78
CA SER A 39 -16.07 6.32 -6.36
C SER A 39 -15.36 5.86 -7.63
N ILE A 40 -14.85 4.62 -7.63
CA ILE A 40 -14.22 4.02 -8.81
C ILE A 40 -15.25 3.81 -9.93
N TYR A 41 -16.44 3.33 -9.60
CA TYR A 41 -17.51 3.09 -10.56
C TYR A 41 -17.96 4.39 -11.26
N GLU A 42 -18.08 5.50 -10.51
CA GLU A 42 -18.41 6.80 -11.09
C GLU A 42 -17.38 7.24 -12.13
N GLN A 43 -16.08 7.06 -11.83
CA GLN A 43 -14.99 7.35 -12.78
C GLN A 43 -15.02 6.40 -13.99
N TYR A 44 -15.27 5.11 -13.75
CA TYR A 44 -15.37 4.10 -14.80
C TYR A 44 -16.51 4.40 -15.77
N ARG A 45 -17.66 4.89 -15.27
CA ARG A 45 -18.81 5.28 -16.09
C ARG A 45 -18.48 6.42 -17.06
N VAL A 46 -17.59 7.33 -16.67
CA VAL A 46 -17.19 8.48 -17.50
C VAL A 46 -16.13 8.10 -18.52
N ALA A 47 -15.13 7.29 -18.15
CA ALA A 47 -14.01 6.93 -19.02
C ALA A 47 -13.52 5.48 -18.81
N PRO A 48 -14.24 4.47 -19.33
CA PRO A 48 -13.99 3.07 -19.01
C PRO A 48 -12.65 2.54 -19.52
N SER A 49 -12.15 3.02 -20.66
CA SER A 49 -10.86 2.61 -21.23
C SER A 49 -9.68 3.08 -20.37
N ILE A 50 -9.65 4.36 -20.01
CA ILE A 50 -8.57 4.99 -19.24
C ILE A 50 -8.55 4.45 -17.81
N THR A 51 -9.71 4.26 -17.18
CA THR A 51 -9.80 3.71 -15.81
C THR A 51 -9.26 2.27 -15.75
N ARG A 52 -9.58 1.44 -16.75
CA ARG A 52 -9.06 0.06 -16.81
C ARG A 52 -7.55 0.03 -17.01
N GLU A 53 -7.03 0.87 -17.90
CA GLU A 53 -5.60 0.98 -18.15
C GLU A 53 -4.84 1.45 -16.91
N ARG A 54 -5.34 2.47 -16.21
CA ARG A 54 -4.77 2.92 -14.93
C ARG A 54 -4.74 1.80 -13.89
N MET A 55 -5.85 1.09 -13.69
CA MET A 55 -5.90 -0.04 -12.74
C MET A 55 -4.87 -1.13 -13.07
N PHE A 56 -4.71 -1.43 -14.36
CA PHE A 56 -3.74 -2.41 -14.82
C PHE A 56 -2.30 -1.95 -14.52
N LEU A 57 -1.97 -0.72 -14.87
CA LEU A 57 -0.64 -0.15 -14.63
C LEU A 57 -0.31 -0.06 -13.14
N GLU A 58 -1.23 0.43 -12.30
CA GLU A 58 -1.04 0.48 -10.83
C GLU A 58 -0.85 -0.92 -10.22
N THR A 59 -1.58 -1.92 -10.73
CA THR A 59 -1.45 -3.31 -10.26
C THR A 59 -0.13 -3.91 -10.68
N MET A 60 0.28 -3.70 -11.94
CA MET A 60 1.59 -4.11 -12.43
C MET A 60 2.72 -3.40 -11.69
N GLU A 61 2.59 -2.12 -11.36
CA GLU A 61 3.57 -1.40 -10.55
C GLU A 61 3.68 -2.01 -9.15
N ARG A 62 2.56 -2.34 -8.50
CA ARG A 62 2.58 -2.96 -7.16
C ARG A 62 3.20 -4.35 -7.16
N VAL A 63 2.92 -5.14 -8.20
CA VAL A 63 3.43 -6.53 -8.32
C VAL A 63 4.89 -6.53 -8.77
N LEU A 64 5.24 -5.70 -9.76
CA LEU A 64 6.57 -5.65 -10.35
C LEU A 64 7.54 -4.71 -9.60
N GLY A 65 7.04 -3.79 -8.78
CA GLY A 65 7.84 -2.80 -8.06
C GLY A 65 8.83 -3.42 -7.07
N PRO A 66 8.42 -4.37 -6.22
CA PRO A 66 9.32 -5.06 -5.29
C PRO A 66 10.23 -6.10 -5.94
N MET A 67 10.08 -6.40 -7.24
CA MET A 67 10.85 -7.46 -7.90
C MET A 67 12.18 -6.93 -8.42
N ASN A 68 13.26 -7.70 -8.16
CA ASN A 68 14.56 -7.48 -8.80
C ASN A 68 14.45 -7.86 -10.28
N LYS A 69 14.27 -6.86 -11.14
CA LYS A 69 14.14 -7.04 -12.58
C LYS A 69 15.53 -7.27 -13.20
N ILE A 70 15.72 -8.42 -13.82
CA ILE A 70 16.88 -8.70 -14.68
C ILE A 70 16.40 -8.58 -16.13
N ILE A 71 16.81 -7.51 -16.81
CA ILE A 71 16.57 -7.37 -18.25
C ILE A 71 17.66 -8.14 -18.97
N ILE A 72 17.28 -9.26 -19.60
CA ILE A 72 18.20 -10.03 -20.44
C ILE A 72 18.04 -9.46 -21.86
N GLU A 73 18.94 -8.56 -22.26
CA GLU A 73 19.06 -8.18 -23.67
C GLU A 73 19.68 -9.35 -24.44
N GLY A 74 18.80 -10.18 -25.02
CA GLY A 74 19.18 -11.35 -25.77
C GLY A 74 19.29 -11.07 -27.27
N ARG A 75 20.41 -10.53 -27.71
CA ARG A 75 21.06 -11.04 -28.93
C ARG A 75 22.50 -11.33 -28.56
N ASN A 76 22.74 -12.55 -28.08
CA ASN A 76 24.05 -13.09 -27.68
C ASN A 76 24.39 -12.94 -26.19
N GLY A 77 23.65 -13.63 -25.32
CA GLY A 77 24.19 -14.49 -24.25
C GLY A 77 25.30 -14.03 -23.29
N GLN A 78 25.66 -12.75 -23.19
CA GLN A 78 26.68 -12.26 -22.27
C GLN A 78 26.34 -10.84 -21.82
N GLY A 79 25.86 -10.70 -20.58
CA GLY A 79 25.67 -9.39 -19.95
C GLY A 79 24.31 -9.19 -19.30
N ALA A 80 23.88 -10.09 -18.42
CA ALA A 80 22.84 -9.73 -17.46
C ALA A 80 23.45 -8.76 -16.44
N GLN A 81 23.36 -7.45 -16.68
CA GLN A 81 23.72 -6.47 -15.66
C GLN A 81 22.59 -6.41 -14.61
N PRO A 82 22.86 -6.72 -13.33
CA PRO A 82 21.87 -6.55 -12.28
C PRO A 82 21.64 -5.05 -12.06
N PHE A 83 20.42 -4.56 -12.33
CA PHE A 83 20.02 -3.27 -11.79
C PHE A 83 19.85 -3.44 -10.27
N ILE A 84 20.84 -2.94 -9.51
CA ILE A 84 20.68 -2.74 -8.07
C ILE A 84 19.70 -1.57 -7.91
N SER A 85 18.52 -1.84 -7.34
CA SER A 85 17.59 -0.79 -6.91
C SER A 85 18.29 0.08 -5.86
N ILE A 86 18.70 1.29 -6.26
CA ILE A 86 19.29 2.25 -5.33
C ILE A 86 18.17 2.72 -4.39
N PRO A 87 18.30 2.56 -3.07
CA PRO A 87 17.32 3.11 -2.14
C PRO A 87 17.24 4.64 -2.33
N PRO A 88 16.03 5.23 -2.29
CA PRO A 88 15.81 6.66 -2.58
C PRO A 88 16.60 7.60 -1.65
N GLU A 89 17.10 7.10 -0.52
CA GLU A 89 17.94 7.84 0.42
C GLU A 89 19.28 8.33 -0.19
N LEU A 90 19.80 7.65 -1.22
CA LEU A 90 21.09 7.99 -1.84
C LEU A 90 20.97 9.04 -2.96
N LEU A 91 19.78 9.28 -3.52
CA LEU A 91 19.57 10.37 -4.49
C LEU A 91 19.56 11.75 -3.84
N ARG A 92 19.32 11.83 -2.52
CA ARG A 92 19.19 13.12 -1.80
C ARG A 92 20.52 13.77 -1.42
N ARG A 93 21.67 13.12 -1.67
CA ARG A 93 23.01 13.65 -1.35
C ARG A 93 23.69 14.45 -2.48
N GLN A 94 23.03 14.69 -3.61
CA GLN A 94 23.65 15.34 -4.78
C GLN A 94 23.28 16.80 -5.04
N ASN A 95 22.74 17.53 -4.06
CA ASN A 95 22.69 19.00 -4.15
C ASN A 95 23.58 19.65 -3.07
N PRO A 96 24.87 19.87 -3.34
CA PRO A 96 25.58 20.97 -2.71
C PRO A 96 25.06 22.31 -3.28
N PRO A 97 24.92 23.37 -2.46
CA PRO A 97 24.48 24.68 -2.93
C PRO A 97 25.53 25.28 -3.87
N ALA A 98 25.08 25.68 -5.06
CA ALA A 98 25.86 26.46 -6.01
C ALA A 98 26.03 27.89 -5.49
N ASN A 99 27.24 28.24 -5.03
CA ASN A 99 27.67 29.64 -4.89
C ASN A 99 28.85 29.89 -5.85
N SER A 100 28.49 30.47 -7.00
CA SER A 100 29.19 31.49 -7.77
C SER A 100 30.71 31.65 -7.55
N SER A 101 31.47 31.20 -8.55
CA SER A 101 32.78 31.76 -8.88
C SER A 101 32.67 33.21 -9.38
N ALA A 102 33.69 34.01 -9.05
CA ALA A 102 34.08 35.31 -9.63
C ALA A 102 33.49 36.57 -8.96
N GLN A 103 34.24 37.14 -8.01
CA GLN A 103 35.16 38.27 -8.22
C GLN A 103 36.18 38.34 -7.09
#